data_AF-A0A529MGP0-F1
#
_entry.id   AF-A0A529MGP0-F1
#
_cell.length_a   1.000
_cell.length_b   1.000
_cell.length_c   1.000
_cell.angle_alpha   90.00
_cell.angle_beta   90.00
_cell.angle_gamma   90.00
#
_symmetry.space_group_name_H-M   'P 1'
#
loop_
_entity.id
_entity.type
_entity.pdbx_description
1 polymer ?
#
loop_
_entity_poly.entity_id
_entity_poly.type
_entity_poly.pdbx_seq_one_letter_code
_entity_poly.pdbx_strand_id
1 'polypeptide(L)'
;LLYVPFKLAYRIADERIRVARNAKAPVIYVISHQSRFEPALMLSLLPDDTLHILDDASARSPWLEPWRELGRTIAFNAEHVFVSRRLVRVLKGKGRLAVY
;
A
#
# COMPACT_ATOMS: atom_id res chain seq x y z
N LEU A 1 -1.54 -13.79 -6.44
CA LEU A 1 -1.95 -15.11 -5.89
C LEU A 1 -1.87 -15.17 -4.35
N LEU A 2 -0.94 -14.45 -3.71
CA LEU A 2 -0.76 -14.47 -2.24
C LEU A 2 -1.97 -14.05 -1.40
N TYR A 3 -2.91 -13.24 -1.91
CA TYR A 3 -4.09 -12.82 -1.13
C TYR A 3 -5.29 -13.79 -1.24
N VAL A 4 -5.28 -14.75 -2.18
CA VAL A 4 -6.43 -15.63 -2.45
C VAL A 4 -6.83 -16.47 -1.21
N PRO A 5 -5.91 -17.05 -0.43
CA PRO A 5 -6.26 -17.71 0.82
C PRO A 5 -6.91 -16.77 1.83
N PHE A 6 -6.42 -15.52 1.94
CA PHE A 6 -7.00 -14.50 2.82
C PHE A 6 -8.40 -14.08 2.35
N LYS A 7 -8.63 -13.99 1.04
CA LYS A 7 -9.95 -13.68 0.47
C LYS A 7 -10.99 -14.70 0.91
N LEU A 8 -10.64 -15.98 0.87
CA LEU A 8 -11.50 -17.10 1.27
C LEU A 8 -11.70 -17.15 2.78
N ALA A 9 -10.62 -17.03 3.56
CA ALA A 9 -10.68 -17.14 5.03
C ALA A 9 -11.40 -15.95 5.68
N TYR A 10 -11.19 -14.72 5.19
CA TYR A 10 -11.71 -13.49 5.79
C TYR A 10 -12.85 -12.85 5.01
N ARG A 11 -13.36 -13.51 3.96
CA ARG A 11 -14.47 -13.03 3.10
C ARG A 11 -14.24 -11.59 2.59
N ILE A 12 -13.03 -11.32 2.12
CA ILE A 12 -12.63 -9.99 1.67
C ILE A 12 -13.34 -9.66 0.35
N ALA A 13 -14.19 -8.62 0.38
CA ALA A 13 -14.81 -8.07 -0.83
C ALA A 13 -13.86 -7.07 -1.50
N ASP A 14 -13.28 -7.44 -2.64
CA ASP A 14 -12.34 -6.63 -3.43
C ASP A 14 -12.99 -5.87 -4.59
N GLU A 15 -14.30 -6.02 -4.77
CA GLU A 15 -15.05 -5.43 -5.89
C GLU A 15 -14.91 -3.90 -5.95
N ARG A 16 -14.97 -3.24 -4.78
CA ARG A 16 -14.77 -1.79 -4.67
C ARG A 16 -13.31 -1.39 -4.88
N ILE A 17 -12.36 -2.26 -4.52
CA ILE A 17 -10.93 -2.04 -4.81
C ILE A 17 -10.70 -2.05 -6.33
N ARG A 18 -11.42 -2.87 -7.10
CA ARG A 18 -11.31 -2.88 -8.57
C ARG A 18 -11.61 -1.50 -9.18
N VAL A 19 -12.58 -0.78 -8.64
CA VAL A 19 -12.87 0.61 -9.07
C VAL A 19 -11.69 1.52 -8.77
N ALA A 20 -11.15 1.42 -7.55
CA ALA A 20 -10.01 2.22 -7.11
C ALA A 20 -8.75 1.94 -7.95
N ARG A 21 -8.47 0.67 -8.30
CA ARG A 21 -7.35 0.27 -9.17
C ARG A 21 -7.46 0.84 -10.59
N ASN A 22 -8.68 0.91 -11.12
CA ASN A 22 -8.95 1.38 -12.48
C ASN A 22 -9.04 2.90 -12.59
N ALA A 23 -8.97 3.63 -11.47
CA ALA A 23 -8.93 5.08 -11.50
C ALA A 23 -7.67 5.57 -12.23
N LYS A 24 -7.85 6.60 -13.07
CA LYS A 24 -6.73 7.28 -13.72
C LYS A 24 -5.95 8.06 -12.66
N ALA A 25 -4.63 7.91 -12.69
CA ALA A 25 -3.74 8.66 -11.82
C ALA A 25 -3.88 10.18 -12.08
N PRO A 26 -3.69 11.04 -11.05
CA PRO A 26 -3.20 10.73 -9.72
C PRO A 26 -4.26 10.12 -8.78
N VAL A 27 -3.84 9.20 -7.90
CA VAL A 27 -4.71 8.59 -6.89
C VAL A 27 -4.01 8.53 -5.55
N ILE A 28 -4.71 8.91 -4.48
CA ILE A 28 -4.30 8.68 -3.10
C ILE A 28 -5.28 7.68 -2.49
N TYR A 29 -4.79 6.50 -2.16
CA TYR A 29 -5.51 5.53 -1.34
C TYR A 29 -5.24 5.84 0.12
N VAL A 30 -6.30 6.04 0.89
CA VAL A 30 -6.23 6.20 2.35
C VAL A 30 -6.71 4.90 2.97
N ILE A 31 -5.84 4.26 3.72
CA ILE A 31 -6.08 2.94 4.30
C ILE A 31 -6.28 3.11 5.79
N SER A 32 -7.45 2.70 6.29
CA SER A 32 -7.70 2.65 7.72
C SER A 32 -7.33 1.27 8.25
N HIS A 33 -6.48 1.23 9.27
CA HIS A 33 -6.15 0.01 9.97
C HIS A 33 -7.31 -0.45 10.85
N GLN A 34 -7.97 -1.54 10.47
CA GLN A 34 -8.87 -2.28 11.36
C GLN A 34 -8.18 -3.53 11.91
N SER A 35 -7.08 -3.95 11.30
CA SER A 35 -6.23 -5.05 11.72
C SER A 35 -4.76 -4.81 11.36
N ARG A 36 -3.95 -5.87 11.43
CA ARG A 36 -2.56 -5.88 10.95
C ARG A 36 -2.45 -6.33 9.49
N PHE A 37 -3.52 -6.81 8.86
CA PHE A 37 -3.47 -7.43 7.54
C PHE A 37 -3.54 -6.44 6.37
N GLU A 38 -4.02 -5.22 6.61
CA GLU A 38 -4.25 -4.19 5.60
C GLU A 38 -3.01 -3.89 4.75
N PRO A 39 -1.79 -3.76 5.30
CA PRO A 39 -0.58 -3.63 4.50
C PRO A 39 -0.37 -4.76 3.51
N ALA A 40 -0.45 -6.02 3.97
CA ALA A 40 -0.28 -7.20 3.13
C ALA A 40 -1.34 -7.27 2.02
N LEU A 41 -2.59 -6.97 2.37
CA LEU A 41 -3.71 -6.97 1.43
C LEU A 41 -3.52 -5.91 0.37
N MET A 42 -3.21 -4.67 0.76
CA MET A 42 -3.08 -3.56 -0.17
C MET A 42 -1.83 -3.70 -1.05
N LEU A 43 -0.72 -4.20 -0.52
CA LEU A 43 0.47 -4.57 -1.31
C LEU A 43 0.18 -5.66 -2.34
N SER A 44 -0.82 -6.53 -2.09
CA SER A 44 -1.23 -7.57 -3.03
C SER A 44 -2.25 -7.11 -4.07
N LEU A 45 -3.04 -6.07 -3.75
CA LEU A 45 -4.23 -5.70 -4.49
C LEU A 45 -4.07 -4.42 -5.30
N LEU A 46 -3.34 -3.43 -4.78
CA LEU A 46 -3.15 -2.17 -5.48
C LEU A 46 -2.20 -2.35 -6.67
N PRO A 47 -2.23 -1.44 -7.67
CA PRO A 47 -1.32 -1.52 -8.81
C PRO A 47 0.15 -1.45 -8.39
N ASP A 48 1.03 -2.21 -9.04
CA ASP A 48 2.46 -2.34 -8.71
C ASP A 48 3.26 -1.02 -8.75
N ASP A 49 2.75 -0.01 -9.46
CA ASP A 49 3.33 1.35 -9.51
C ASP A 49 2.93 2.22 -8.30
N THR A 50 2.10 1.71 -7.40
CA THR A 50 1.70 2.41 -6.17
C THR A 50 2.86 2.49 -5.19
N LEU A 51 3.12 3.69 -4.69
CA LEU A 51 4.03 3.90 -3.56
C LEU A 51 3.26 3.76 -2.25
N HIS A 52 3.66 2.80 -1.43
CA HIS A 52 3.09 2.54 -0.11
C HIS A 52 3.92 3.26 0.97
N ILE A 53 3.29 4.18 1.69
CA ILE A 53 3.87 4.83 2.88
C ILE A 53 3.36 4.07 4.11
N LEU A 54 4.13 3.10 4.58
CA LEU A 54 3.77 2.28 5.73
C LEU A 54 3.98 3.05 7.04
N ASP A 55 3.09 2.87 8.01
CA ASP A 55 3.35 3.28 9.40
C ASP A 55 4.56 2.52 9.98
N ASP A 56 5.14 3.01 11.09
CA ASP A 56 6.37 2.42 11.67
C ASP A 56 6.18 0.96 12.11
N ALA A 57 5.00 0.58 12.60
CA ALA A 57 4.73 -0.79 13.05
C ALA A 57 4.66 -1.76 11.87
N SER A 58 3.98 -1.37 10.79
CA SER A 58 3.95 -2.14 9.54
C SER A 58 5.32 -2.18 8.86
N ALA A 59 6.05 -1.07 8.85
CA ALA A 59 7.37 -0.99 8.24
C ALA A 59 8.39 -1.90 8.94
N ARG A 60 8.27 -2.12 10.25
CA ARG A 60 9.18 -2.99 11.02
C ARG A 60 8.71 -4.44 11.14
N SER A 61 7.54 -4.78 10.61
CA SER A 61 6.94 -6.10 10.82
C SER A 61 7.63 -7.19 10.00
N PRO A 62 8.30 -8.19 10.62
CA PRO A 62 9.04 -9.20 9.86
C PRO A 62 8.14 -10.10 9.01
N TRP A 63 6.91 -10.36 9.46
CA TRP A 63 5.97 -11.17 8.69
C TRP A 63 5.49 -10.47 7.41
N LEU A 64 5.61 -9.14 7.30
CA LEU A 64 5.27 -8.40 6.08
C LEU A 64 6.35 -8.49 5.00
N GLU A 65 7.55 -9.00 5.31
CA GLU A 65 8.67 -9.08 4.36
C GLU A 65 8.26 -9.61 2.98
N PRO A 66 7.56 -10.77 2.88
CA PRO A 66 7.21 -11.34 1.58
C PRO A 66 6.28 -10.45 0.75
N TRP A 67 5.47 -9.61 1.41
CA TRP A 67 4.56 -8.68 0.74
C TRP A 67 5.23 -7.36 0.39
N ARG A 68 6.23 -6.92 1.15
CA ARG A 68 6.96 -5.67 0.86
C ARG A 68 7.71 -5.73 -0.47
N GLU A 69 8.08 -6.92 -0.93
CA GLU A 69 8.70 -7.14 -2.24
C GLU A 69 7.72 -6.98 -3.41
N LEU A 70 6.40 -7.08 -3.17
CA LEU A 70 5.37 -6.97 -4.21
C LEU A 70 5.13 -5.53 -4.66
N GLY A 71 5.54 -4.54 -3.86
CA GLY A 71 5.25 -3.14 -4.11
C GLY A 71 6.40 -2.22 -3.69
N ARG A 72 6.30 -0.95 -4.07
CA ARG A 72 7.27 0.06 -3.65
C ARG A 72 6.87 0.58 -2.28
N THR A 73 7.66 0.30 -1.25
CA THR A 73 7.39 0.77 0.11
C THR A 73 8.36 1.87 0.55
N ILE A 74 7.90 2.74 1.44
CA ILE A 74 8.72 3.59 2.31
C ILE A 74 8.12 3.55 3.72
N ALA A 75 8.96 3.66 4.74
CA ALA A 75 8.49 3.89 6.10
C ALA A 75 8.12 5.37 6.28
N PHE A 76 6.99 5.65 6.93
CA PHE A 76 6.65 6.98 7.37
C PHE A 76 7.62 7.40 8.48
N ASN A 77 8.26 8.55 8.30
CA ASN A 77 9.05 9.20 9.34
C ASN A 77 8.56 10.64 9.45
N ALA A 78 7.84 10.96 10.52
CA ALA A 78 7.22 12.27 10.74
C ALA A 78 8.25 13.43 10.75
N GLU A 79 9.48 13.15 11.18
CA GLU A 79 10.57 14.12 11.23
C GLU A 79 11.23 14.33 9.85
N HIS A 80 11.13 13.36 8.94
CA HIS A 80 11.88 13.34 7.68
C HIS A 80 11.02 13.06 6.43
N VAL A 81 9.72 13.35 6.46
CA VAL A 81 8.75 13.04 5.38
C VAL A 81 9.24 13.51 4.01
N PHE A 82 9.95 14.65 3.95
CA PHE A 82 10.39 15.28 2.69
C PHE A 82 11.74 14.80 2.13
N VAL A 83 12.45 13.90 2.81
CA VAL A 83 13.77 13.41 2.34
C VAL A 83 13.61 12.28 1.31
N SER A 84 12.40 11.72 1.15
CA SER A 84 12.15 10.64 0.20
C SER A 84 12.07 11.15 -1.23
N ARG A 85 13.19 11.05 -1.97
CA ARG A 85 13.23 11.28 -3.44
C ARG A 85 12.16 10.48 -4.18
N ARG A 86 11.80 9.29 -3.68
CA ARG A 86 10.76 8.42 -4.25
C ARG A 86 9.39 9.06 -4.12
N LEU A 87 9.05 9.60 -2.94
CA LEU A 87 7.80 10.33 -2.72
C LEU A 87 7.71 11.56 -3.63
N VAL A 88 8.75 12.38 -3.66
CA VAL A 88 8.78 13.58 -4.52
C VAL A 88 8.60 13.22 -5.99
N ARG A 89 9.23 12.13 -6.46
CA ARG A 89 9.07 11.64 -7.83
C ARG A 89 7.62 11.23 -8.14
N VAL A 90 6.96 10.50 -7.25
CA VAL A 90 5.56 10.08 -7.43
C VAL A 90 4.62 11.28 -7.46
N LEU A 91 4.81 12.25 -6.56
CA LEU A 91 4.00 13.47 -6.52
C LEU A 91 4.18 14.31 -7.79
N LYS A 92 5.42 14.54 -8.24
CA LYS A 92 5.70 15.25 -9.50
C LYS A 92 5.17 14.51 -10.73
N GLY A 93 5.25 13.18 -10.72
CA GLY A 93 4.78 12.33 -11.80
C GLY A 93 3.27 12.06 -11.82
N LYS A 94 2.50 12.67 -10.90
CA LYS A 94 1.05 12.42 -10.73
C LYS A 94 0.72 10.93 -10.59
N GLY A 95 1.56 10.19 -9.85
CA GLY A 95 1.44 8.74 -9.67
C GLY A 95 0.41 8.34 -8.62
N ARG A 96 0.56 7.11 -8.10
CA ARG A 96 -0.33 6.51 -7.11
C ARG A 96 0.34 6.41 -5.74
N LEU A 97 -0.39 6.76 -4.69
CA LEU A 97 0.09 6.73 -3.32
C LEU A 97 -0.88 5.95 -2.43
N ALA A 98 -0.37 5.09 -1.57
CA ALA A 98 -1.11 4.44 -0.50
C ALA A 98 -0.56 4.92 0.85
N VAL A 99 -1.43 5.43 1.71
CA VAL A 99 -1.09 5.94 3.04
C VAL A 99 -1.87 5.17 4.09
N TYR A 100 -1.15 4.68 5.10
CA TYR A 100 -1.59 3.77 6.14
C TYR A 100 -1.71 4.49 7.48
#